data_AF-A0A427AT84-F1
#
_entry.id   AF-A0A427AT84-F1
#
_cell.length_a   1.000
_cell.length_b   1.000
_cell.length_c   1.000
_cell.angle_alpha   90.00
_cell.angle_beta   90.00
_cell.angle_gamma   90.00
#
_symmetry.space_group_name_H-M   'P 1'
#
loop_
_entity.id
_entity.type
_entity.pdbx_description
1 polymer ?
#
loop_
_entity_poly.entity_id
_entity_poly.type
_entity_poly.pdbx_seq_one_letter_code
_entity_poly.pdbx_strand_id
1 'polypeptide(L)'
;MAHTLSCKPAWTEAFEVDTSLNDESGPCPTYVSPADQPICSFAASGKCPRGDRCPHIHGDLCSICGKHCLHPFRPDEREEHIKMCHKNNKHLEALKCSQEIECSVCLERVLSKPTAAERKFGLLSECDHPFCISCIRNWRSNSPASGMDVNSALRACPICRKLSYFVIPSVIWYSSKEEKQEIVDSYKIRLKYVIITPSAAFTQ
;
A
#
# COMPACT_ATOMS: atom_id res chain seq x y z
N MET A 1 -9.31 -19.60 -57.35
CA MET A 1 -9.60 -20.23 -56.05
C MET A 1 -9.81 -19.07 -55.05
N ALA A 2 -10.95 -18.38 -55.03
CA ALA A 2 -12.18 -18.72 -54.29
C ALA A 2 -11.87 -18.92 -52.78
N HIS A 3 -12.40 -18.22 -51.77
CA HIS A 3 -13.67 -17.48 -51.62
C HIS A 3 -13.58 -16.33 -50.60
N THR A 4 -14.39 -15.30 -50.86
CA THR A 4 -14.82 -14.21 -49.99
C THR A 4 -15.92 -14.65 -49.02
N LEU A 5 -15.92 -14.17 -47.77
CA LEU A 5 -17.10 -13.93 -46.91
C LEU A 5 -16.73 -12.80 -45.93
N SER A 6 -17.10 -11.53 -46.18
CA SER A 6 -18.39 -10.89 -45.91
C SER A 6 -18.87 -10.97 -44.46
N CYS A 7 -18.88 -9.82 -43.78
CA CYS A 7 -20.06 -9.38 -43.03
C CYS A 7 -20.01 -7.85 -42.82
N LYS A 8 -20.77 -7.12 -43.63
CA LYS A 8 -21.41 -5.85 -43.24
C LYS A 8 -22.70 -6.25 -42.48
N PRO A 9 -23.21 -5.45 -41.52
CA PRO A 9 -23.97 -4.24 -41.87
C PRO A 9 -23.74 -3.12 -40.80
N ALA A 10 -24.35 -1.95 -40.78
CA ALA A 10 -25.60 -1.50 -41.38
C ALA A 10 -25.67 0.05 -41.27
N TRP A 11 -26.04 0.73 -42.35
CA TRP A 11 -26.59 2.10 -42.41
C TRP A 11 -25.64 3.30 -42.19
N THR A 12 -25.12 3.81 -43.30
CA THR A 12 -25.05 5.24 -43.61
C THR A 12 -26.46 5.77 -43.87
N GLU A 13 -26.84 6.86 -43.21
CA GLU A 13 -27.77 7.84 -43.78
C GLU A 13 -27.41 9.23 -43.25
N ALA A 14 -27.06 10.10 -44.19
CA ALA A 14 -27.09 11.54 -44.01
C ALA A 14 -28.48 12.01 -44.45
N PHE A 15 -29.18 12.77 -43.60
CA PHE A 15 -30.27 13.65 -44.04
C PHE A 15 -30.47 14.70 -42.93
N GLU A 16 -29.99 15.92 -43.17
CA GLU A 16 -30.79 17.10 -43.54
C GLU A 16 -31.68 17.62 -42.40
N VAL A 17 -31.40 18.87 -42.05
CA VAL A 17 -32.23 19.76 -41.26
C VAL A 17 -33.60 19.85 -41.92
N ASP A 18 -34.64 19.50 -41.17
CA ASP A 18 -35.97 20.08 -41.40
C ASP A 18 -36.56 20.59 -40.10
N THR A 19 -37.19 21.74 -40.25
CA THR A 19 -37.69 22.63 -39.22
C THR A 19 -39.17 22.35 -39.10
N SER A 20 -39.66 21.83 -37.98
CA SER A 20 -41.06 22.00 -37.60
C SER A 20 -41.28 21.72 -36.13
N LEU A 21 -41.95 22.69 -35.51
CA LEU A 21 -42.36 22.78 -34.12
C LEU A 21 -43.18 21.55 -33.70
N ASN A 22 -42.93 21.05 -32.49
CA ASN A 22 -43.97 20.59 -31.56
C ASN A 22 -43.41 20.49 -30.13
N ASP A 23 -44.20 21.02 -29.21
CA ASP A 23 -44.00 21.18 -27.77
C ASP A 23 -44.29 19.87 -27.02
N GLU A 24 -43.31 19.31 -26.31
CA GLU A 24 -43.55 18.53 -25.08
C GLU A 24 -42.23 18.29 -24.30
N SER A 25 -42.07 19.03 -23.20
CA SER A 25 -41.46 18.59 -21.93
C SER A 25 -40.28 17.60 -21.97
N GLY A 26 -39.12 18.02 -22.51
CA GLY A 26 -37.85 17.31 -22.25
C GLY A 26 -37.47 17.39 -20.76
N PRO A 27 -36.92 16.32 -20.14
CA PRO A 27 -36.38 16.42 -18.79
C PRO A 27 -35.36 17.55 -18.76
N CYS A 28 -35.58 18.51 -17.85
CA CYS A 28 -34.61 19.54 -17.51
C CYS A 28 -33.23 18.86 -17.40
N PRO A 29 -32.16 19.37 -18.04
CA PRO A 29 -30.83 18.83 -17.77
C PRO A 29 -30.66 18.98 -16.27
N THR A 30 -30.66 17.86 -15.55
CA THR A 30 -30.39 17.85 -14.12
C THR A 30 -29.06 18.56 -13.99
N TYR A 31 -29.08 19.77 -13.42
CA TYR A 31 -27.89 20.55 -13.18
C TYR A 31 -27.12 19.81 -12.10
N VAL A 32 -26.32 18.83 -12.52
CA VAL A 32 -25.42 18.10 -11.65
C VAL A 32 -24.36 19.10 -11.26
N SER A 33 -24.21 19.34 -9.95
CA SER A 33 -23.17 20.23 -9.45
C SER A 33 -21.82 19.74 -9.98
N PRO A 34 -20.90 20.63 -10.40
CA PRO A 34 -19.55 20.23 -10.76
C PRO A 34 -18.83 19.39 -9.69
N ALA A 35 -19.26 19.50 -8.42
CA ALA A 35 -18.78 18.67 -7.33
C ALA A 35 -19.31 17.23 -7.36
N ASP A 36 -20.45 16.93 -7.98
CA ASP A 36 -21.04 15.59 -8.00
C ASP A 36 -20.51 14.73 -9.16
N GLN A 37 -19.80 15.36 -10.10
CA GLN A 37 -19.28 14.70 -11.29
C GLN A 37 -17.93 14.02 -11.01
N PRO A 38 -17.75 12.73 -11.31
CA PRO A 38 -16.52 12.03 -10.98
C PRO A 38 -15.35 12.46 -11.87
N ILE A 39 -14.13 12.29 -11.35
CA ILE A 39 -12.90 12.43 -12.15
C ILE A 39 -12.87 11.36 -13.24
N CYS A 40 -12.36 11.72 -14.42
CA CYS A 40 -12.04 10.81 -15.50
C CYS A 40 -11.08 9.72 -15.01
N SER A 41 -11.54 8.47 -15.01
CA SER A 41 -10.75 7.30 -14.58
C SER A 41 -9.41 7.15 -15.32
N PHE A 42 -9.38 7.45 -16.63
CA PHE A 42 -8.16 7.40 -17.44
C PHE A 42 -7.15 8.49 -17.06
N ALA A 43 -7.62 9.71 -16.75
CA ALA A 43 -6.76 10.79 -16.30
C ALA A 43 -6.21 10.51 -14.89
N ALA A 44 -7.07 10.06 -13.97
CA ALA A 44 -6.67 9.66 -12.62
C ALA A 44 -5.65 8.51 -12.60
N SER A 45 -5.70 7.63 -13.60
CA SER A 45 -4.74 6.52 -13.76
C SER A 45 -3.41 6.95 -14.37
N GLY A 46 -3.31 8.15 -14.96
CA GLY A 46 -2.05 8.75 -15.40
C GLY A 46 -2.13 9.49 -16.72
N LYS A 47 -2.85 8.98 -17.73
CA LYS A 47 -2.96 9.65 -19.05
C LYS A 47 -4.28 9.30 -19.73
N CYS A 48 -5.08 10.33 -20.02
CA CYS A 48 -6.31 10.19 -20.79
C CYS A 48 -6.02 10.26 -22.30
N PRO A 49 -6.44 9.28 -23.11
CA PRO A 49 -6.20 9.30 -24.57
C PRO A 49 -6.97 10.42 -25.28
N ARG A 50 -8.02 10.96 -24.65
CA ARG A 50 -8.82 12.08 -25.19
C ARG A 50 -8.15 13.45 -24.99
N GLY A 51 -7.12 13.54 -24.16
CA GLY A 51 -6.47 14.81 -23.82
C GLY A 51 -7.47 15.84 -23.32
N ASP A 52 -7.27 17.09 -23.68
CA ASP A 52 -8.12 18.22 -23.23
C ASP A 52 -9.53 18.20 -23.83
N ARG A 53 -9.80 17.31 -24.80
CA ARG A 53 -11.14 17.11 -25.38
C ARG A 53 -11.98 16.09 -24.60
N CYS A 54 -11.50 15.62 -23.45
CA CYS A 54 -12.26 14.71 -22.61
C CYS A 54 -13.46 15.43 -21.98
N PRO A 55 -14.69 14.90 -22.06
CA PRO A 55 -15.86 15.53 -21.46
C PRO A 55 -15.92 15.37 -19.93
N HIS A 56 -14.99 14.63 -19.32
CA HIS A 56 -14.93 14.42 -17.88
C HIS A 56 -13.80 15.24 -17.27
N ILE A 57 -14.00 15.66 -16.02
CA ILE A 57 -13.01 16.39 -15.23
C ILE A 57 -11.77 15.52 -15.07
N HIS A 58 -10.59 16.01 -15.45
CA HIS A 58 -9.35 15.24 -15.30
C HIS A 58 -8.81 15.23 -13.87
N GLY A 59 -9.23 16.18 -13.04
CA GLY A 59 -8.67 16.39 -11.70
C GLY A 59 -7.39 17.21 -11.76
N ASP A 60 -6.98 17.72 -10.61
CA ASP A 60 -5.70 18.43 -10.46
C ASP A 60 -4.59 17.44 -10.12
N LEU A 61 -3.38 17.84 -10.49
CA LEU A 61 -2.16 17.09 -10.24
C LEU A 61 -1.82 17.08 -8.73
N CYS A 62 -1.67 15.89 -8.17
CA CYS A 62 -1.05 15.74 -6.85
C CYS A 62 0.48 15.86 -6.97
N SER A 63 1.09 16.76 -6.19
CA SER A 63 2.54 17.00 -6.18
C SER A 63 3.38 15.82 -5.66
N ILE A 64 2.76 14.87 -4.96
CA ILE A 64 3.44 13.74 -4.33
C ILE A 64 3.48 12.53 -5.28
N CYS A 65 2.32 12.15 -5.85
CA CYS A 65 2.24 10.99 -6.74
C CYS A 65 2.27 11.33 -8.23
N GLY A 66 2.18 12.61 -8.61
CA GLY A 66 2.21 13.06 -10.00
C GLY A 66 0.99 12.63 -10.83
N LYS A 67 -0.14 12.28 -10.19
CA LYS A 67 -1.37 11.85 -10.86
C LYS A 67 -2.47 12.90 -10.75
N HIS A 68 -3.37 12.94 -11.73
CA HIS A 68 -4.53 13.83 -11.74
C HIS A 68 -5.68 13.23 -10.90
N CYS A 69 -5.47 13.14 -9.59
CA CYS A 69 -6.38 12.44 -8.67
C CYS A 69 -7.03 13.35 -7.63
N LEU A 70 -6.81 14.67 -7.72
CA LEU A 70 -7.41 15.64 -6.81
C LEU A 70 -8.64 16.26 -7.47
N HIS A 71 -9.81 16.15 -6.84
CA HIS A 71 -11.02 16.74 -7.40
C HIS A 71 -11.01 18.28 -7.22
N PRO A 72 -11.22 19.10 -8.28
CA PRO A 72 -11.14 20.57 -8.19
C PRO A 72 -12.13 21.18 -7.19
N PHE A 73 -13.32 20.58 -7.11
CA PHE A 73 -14.44 21.10 -6.31
C PHE A 73 -14.68 20.35 -4.98
N ARG A 74 -13.79 19.43 -4.57
CA ARG A 74 -13.93 18.70 -3.29
C ARG A 74 -12.68 18.88 -2.41
N PRO A 75 -12.62 19.95 -1.60
CA PRO A 75 -11.44 20.25 -0.81
C PRO A 75 -11.15 19.19 0.26
N ASP A 76 -12.19 18.63 0.88
CA ASP A 76 -12.03 17.62 1.94
C ASP A 76 -11.40 16.32 1.39
N GLU A 77 -11.92 15.80 0.28
CA GLU A 77 -11.34 14.61 -0.39
C GLU A 77 -9.89 14.86 -0.86
N ARG A 78 -9.58 16.10 -1.28
CA ARG A 78 -8.22 16.49 -1.65
C ARG A 78 -7.29 16.43 -0.46
N GLU A 79 -7.69 16.98 0.69
CA GLU A 79 -6.86 16.96 1.90
C GLU A 79 -6.64 15.52 2.38
N GLU A 80 -7.70 14.70 2.39
CA GLU A 80 -7.61 13.28 2.71
C GLU A 80 -6.65 12.54 1.78
N HIS A 81 -6.75 12.79 0.47
CA HIS A 81 -5.80 12.23 -0.50
C HIS A 81 -4.38 12.65 -0.19
N ILE A 82 -4.10 13.94 -0.01
CA ILE A 82 -2.75 14.46 0.22
C ILE A 82 -2.14 13.81 1.46
N LYS A 83 -2.90 13.72 2.55
CA LYS A 83 -2.49 13.08 3.80
C LYS A 83 -2.16 11.59 3.60
N MET A 84 -3.02 10.84 2.91
CA MET A 84 -2.79 9.43 2.61
C MET A 84 -1.60 9.24 1.66
N CYS A 85 -1.48 10.10 0.65
CA CYS A 85 -0.44 10.06 -0.37
C CYS A 85 0.95 10.29 0.25
N HIS A 86 1.08 11.29 1.14
CA HIS A 86 2.31 11.49 1.92
C HIS A 86 2.70 10.25 2.72
N LYS A 87 1.73 9.64 3.42
CA LYS A 87 1.97 8.43 4.21
C LYS A 87 2.43 7.26 3.33
N ASN A 88 1.76 7.04 2.20
CA ASN A 88 2.12 5.98 1.24
C ASN A 88 3.49 6.22 0.61
N ASN A 89 3.81 7.46 0.25
CA ASN A 89 5.12 7.82 -0.30
C ASN A 89 6.23 7.59 0.73
N LYS A 90 6.06 8.06 1.98
CA LYS A 90 7.02 7.79 3.06
C LYS A 90 7.23 6.27 3.25
N HIS A 91 6.15 5.49 3.25
CA HIS A 91 6.23 4.04 3.37
C HIS A 91 6.96 3.38 2.19
N LEU A 92 6.71 3.83 0.96
CA LEU A 92 7.40 3.34 -0.23
C LEU A 92 8.91 3.64 -0.19
N GLU A 93 9.29 4.86 0.20
CA GLU A 93 10.69 5.24 0.36
C GLU A 93 11.36 4.40 1.46
N ALA A 94 10.70 4.20 2.60
CA ALA A 94 11.21 3.31 3.65
C ALA A 94 11.42 1.88 3.13
N LEU A 95 10.48 1.34 2.35
CA LEU A 95 10.64 0.01 1.72
C LEU A 95 11.84 -0.03 0.77
N LYS A 96 12.04 1.01 -0.07
CA LYS A 96 13.20 1.11 -0.98
C LYS A 96 14.50 1.10 -0.19
N CYS A 97 14.63 1.96 0.82
CA CYS A 97 15.81 2.00 1.68
C CYS A 97 16.07 0.66 2.40
N SER A 98 15.00 -0.10 2.68
CA SER A 98 15.08 -1.40 3.34
C SER A 98 15.56 -2.54 2.44
N GLN A 99 15.54 -2.39 1.10
CA GLN A 99 15.80 -3.50 0.17
C GLN A 99 17.21 -4.07 0.29
N GLU A 100 18.17 -3.23 0.66
CA GLU A 100 19.59 -3.59 0.70
C GLU A 100 20.05 -4.08 2.09
N ILE A 101 19.17 -4.10 3.08
CA ILE A 101 19.52 -4.50 4.44
C ILE A 101 19.71 -6.02 4.52
N GLU A 102 20.91 -6.43 4.93
CA GLU A 102 21.32 -7.82 5.08
C GLU A 102 21.18 -8.30 6.53
N CYS A 103 20.80 -9.56 6.70
CA CYS A 103 20.76 -10.20 8.01
C CYS A 103 22.18 -10.44 8.52
N SER A 104 22.51 -10.02 9.75
CA SER A 104 23.84 -10.24 10.36
C SER A 104 24.14 -11.71 10.71
N VAL A 105 23.20 -12.64 10.51
CA VAL A 105 23.39 -14.08 10.79
C VAL A 105 23.56 -14.88 9.52
N CYS A 106 22.63 -14.78 8.56
CA CYS A 106 22.72 -15.52 7.29
C CYS A 106 23.37 -14.72 6.15
N LEU A 107 23.65 -13.43 6.35
CA LEU A 107 24.24 -12.52 5.36
C LEU A 107 23.42 -12.36 4.07
N GLU A 108 22.16 -12.77 4.08
CA GLU A 108 21.25 -12.57 2.96
C GLU A 108 20.41 -11.31 3.16
N ARG A 109 20.10 -10.64 2.04
CA ARG A 109 19.14 -9.52 2.01
C ARG A 109 17.78 -9.98 2.47
N VAL A 110 17.26 -9.35 3.52
CA VAL A 110 16.06 -9.81 4.22
C VAL A 110 14.83 -9.77 3.31
N LEU A 111 14.68 -8.70 2.52
CA LEU A 111 13.53 -8.53 1.62
C LEU A 111 13.66 -9.30 0.30
N SER A 112 14.82 -9.90 0.01
CA SER A 112 15.04 -10.74 -1.18
C SER A 112 14.74 -12.22 -0.95
N LYS A 113 14.36 -12.62 0.28
CA LYS A 113 14.01 -14.00 0.63
C LYS A 113 12.87 -14.56 -0.26
N PRO A 114 12.80 -15.88 -0.48
CA PRO A 114 11.88 -16.47 -1.47
C PRO A 114 10.40 -16.30 -1.09
N THR A 115 10.06 -16.39 0.20
CA THR A 115 8.66 -16.35 0.64
C THR A 115 8.31 -15.01 1.31
N ALA A 116 7.07 -14.54 1.11
CA ALA A 116 6.58 -13.32 1.77
C ALA A 116 6.55 -13.42 3.31
N ALA A 117 6.46 -14.64 3.85
CA ALA A 117 6.53 -14.87 5.29
C ALA A 117 7.92 -14.58 5.88
N GLU A 118 8.97 -14.84 5.10
CA GLU A 118 10.38 -14.66 5.49
C GLU A 118 10.95 -13.28 5.15
N ARG A 119 10.32 -12.54 4.21
CA ARG A 119 10.64 -11.15 3.85
C ARG A 119 10.24 -10.15 4.95
N LYS A 120 10.68 -10.41 6.17
CA LYS A 120 10.44 -9.57 7.34
C LYS A 120 11.71 -9.48 8.16
N PHE A 121 11.97 -8.29 8.64
CA PHE A 121 12.98 -8.03 9.66
C PHE A 121 12.48 -8.54 11.01
N GLY A 122 13.37 -9.10 11.80
CA GLY A 122 13.16 -9.40 13.20
C GLY A 122 13.90 -8.39 14.07
N LEU A 123 13.23 -7.29 14.42
CA LEU A 123 13.83 -6.21 15.19
C LEU A 123 13.92 -6.58 16.68
N LEU A 124 15.00 -6.15 17.32
CA LEU A 124 15.17 -6.20 18.77
C LEU A 124 15.05 -4.79 19.34
N SER A 125 14.42 -4.66 20.51
CA SER A 125 14.19 -3.35 21.14
C SER A 125 15.49 -2.65 21.54
N GLU A 126 16.45 -3.40 22.11
CA GLU A 126 17.63 -2.82 22.77
C GLU A 126 18.84 -2.60 21.85
N CYS A 127 18.78 -3.01 20.58
CA CYS A 127 19.91 -2.85 19.64
C CYS A 127 19.47 -2.72 18.18
N ASP A 128 20.39 -2.28 17.34
CA ASP A 128 20.12 -1.93 15.95
C ASP A 128 20.68 -2.95 14.94
N HIS A 129 20.97 -4.17 15.39
CA HIS A 129 21.47 -5.24 14.52
C HIS A 129 20.37 -5.80 13.62
N PRO A 130 20.59 -5.90 12.30
CA PRO A 130 19.61 -6.41 11.36
C PRO A 130 19.54 -7.94 11.35
N PHE A 131 18.34 -8.47 11.47
CA PHE A 131 18.07 -9.91 11.35
C PHE A 131 16.87 -10.14 10.44
N CYS A 132 16.90 -11.20 9.63
CA CYS A 132 15.67 -11.74 9.08
C CYS A 132 14.87 -12.45 10.20
N ILE A 133 13.55 -12.48 10.05
CA ILE A 133 12.64 -13.01 11.05
C ILE A 133 12.91 -14.50 11.35
N SER A 134 13.35 -15.27 10.36
CA SER A 134 13.67 -16.69 10.51
C SER A 134 14.90 -16.91 11.38
N CYS A 135 16.01 -16.20 11.14
CA CYS A 135 17.24 -16.34 11.92
C CYS A 135 17.04 -16.01 13.39
N ILE A 136 16.39 -14.88 13.71
CA ILE A 136 16.22 -14.49 15.12
C ILE A 136 15.19 -15.38 15.86
N ARG A 137 14.20 -15.94 15.15
CA ARG A 137 13.29 -16.94 15.72
C ARG A 137 14.02 -18.24 16.00
N ASN A 138 14.80 -18.73 15.04
CA ASN A 138 15.61 -19.93 15.21
C ASN A 138 16.58 -19.78 16.39
N TRP A 139 17.26 -18.63 16.51
CA TRP A 139 18.11 -18.30 17.64
C TRP A 139 17.38 -18.46 18.99
N ARG A 140 16.16 -17.93 19.10
CA ARG A 140 15.36 -18.04 20.33
C ARG A 140 14.79 -19.43 20.60
N SER A 141 14.56 -20.21 19.55
CA SER A 141 14.02 -21.57 19.64
C SER A 141 15.10 -22.62 19.94
N ASN A 142 16.36 -22.34 19.62
CA ASN A 142 17.45 -23.31 19.75
C ASN A 142 18.00 -23.34 21.19
N SER A 143 17.21 -23.90 22.12
CA SER A 143 17.63 -24.12 23.51
C SER A 143 18.53 -25.35 23.62
N PRO A 144 19.77 -25.25 24.13
CA PRO A 144 20.45 -26.43 24.63
C PRO A 144 19.68 -26.95 25.85
N ALA A 145 19.50 -28.27 25.94
CA ALA A 145 19.06 -28.93 27.16
C ALA A 145 20.16 -28.77 28.22
N SER A 146 19.78 -28.28 29.40
CA SER A 146 20.59 -28.17 30.65
C SER A 146 21.18 -26.79 30.96
N GLY A 147 20.80 -26.26 32.13
CA GLY A 147 21.48 -25.17 32.83
C GLY A 147 20.67 -23.88 33.00
N MET A 148 20.54 -23.40 34.23
CA MET A 148 20.00 -22.08 34.55
C MET A 148 20.82 -20.99 33.81
N ASP A 149 20.11 -20.00 33.24
CA ASP A 149 20.57 -18.85 32.43
C ASP A 149 20.68 -19.00 30.89
N VAL A 150 20.36 -20.17 30.31
CA VAL A 150 20.24 -20.29 28.83
C VAL A 150 19.16 -19.37 28.25
N ASN A 151 18.07 -19.15 29.00
CA ASN A 151 16.92 -18.39 28.53
C ASN A 151 17.23 -16.88 28.37
N SER A 152 18.16 -16.33 29.16
CA SER A 152 18.62 -14.95 28.99
C SER A 152 19.54 -14.86 27.78
N ALA A 153 20.43 -15.84 27.58
CA ALA A 153 21.30 -15.90 26.41
C ALA A 153 20.50 -16.01 25.09
N LEU A 154 19.43 -16.81 25.05
CA LEU A 154 18.55 -16.93 23.88
C LEU A 154 17.75 -15.65 23.59
N ARG A 155 17.45 -14.86 24.64
CA ARG A 155 16.82 -13.53 24.51
C ARG A 155 17.82 -12.41 24.26
N ALA A 156 19.11 -12.71 24.25
CA ALA A 156 20.15 -11.77 23.91
C ALA A 156 20.28 -11.64 22.39
N CYS A 157 20.65 -10.44 21.93
CA CYS A 157 21.06 -10.23 20.54
C CYS A 157 22.23 -11.15 20.17
N PRO A 158 22.19 -11.89 19.04
CA PRO A 158 23.29 -12.74 18.58
C PRO A 158 24.62 -12.00 18.43
N ILE A 159 24.58 -10.69 18.16
CA ILE A 159 25.76 -9.87 17.88
C ILE A 159 26.29 -9.18 19.13
N CYS A 160 25.48 -8.36 19.81
CA CYS A 160 25.94 -7.54 20.94
C CYS A 160 25.50 -8.03 22.32
N ARG A 161 24.79 -9.16 22.40
CA ARG A 161 24.30 -9.77 23.64
C ARG A 161 23.40 -8.88 24.52
N LYS A 162 22.96 -7.71 24.05
CA LYS A 162 21.92 -6.94 24.74
C LYS A 162 20.64 -7.78 24.83
N LEU A 163 20.09 -7.89 26.04
CA LEU A 163 18.85 -8.62 26.30
C LEU A 163 17.67 -7.88 25.69
N SER A 164 16.89 -8.54 24.85
CA SER A 164 15.64 -7.97 24.32
C SER A 164 14.55 -9.03 24.41
N TYR A 165 13.45 -8.72 25.08
CA TYR A 165 12.40 -9.72 25.34
C TYR A 165 11.48 -9.95 24.14
N PHE A 166 11.39 -8.98 23.23
CA PHE A 166 10.49 -9.04 22.08
C PHE A 166 11.26 -9.16 20.77
N VAL A 167 10.75 -9.99 19.85
CA VAL A 167 11.09 -9.90 18.43
C VAL A 167 9.95 -9.18 17.75
N ILE A 168 10.24 -8.01 17.17
CA ILE A 168 9.23 -7.21 16.48
C ILE A 168 9.35 -7.48 14.97
N PRO A 169 8.40 -8.20 14.35
CA PRO A 169 8.40 -8.40 12.92
C PRO A 169 8.04 -7.09 12.19
N SER A 170 8.84 -6.70 11.20
CA SER A 170 8.61 -5.51 10.37
C SER A 170 8.92 -5.79 8.90
N VAL A 171 8.22 -5.14 7.97
CA VAL A 171 8.54 -5.18 6.52
C VAL A 171 9.41 -3.99 6.09
N ILE A 172 9.61 -3.03 6.98
CA ILE A 172 10.49 -1.87 6.80
C ILE A 172 11.60 -1.89 7.86
N TRP A 173 12.79 -1.46 7.44
CA TRP A 173 13.87 -1.07 8.31
C TRP A 173 13.74 0.43 8.59
N TYR A 174 13.88 0.83 9.85
CA TYR A 174 13.79 2.22 10.27
C TYR A 174 15.05 2.97 9.85
N SER A 175 14.93 4.28 9.61
CA SER A 175 16.09 5.14 9.32
C SER A 175 16.54 5.94 10.55
N SER A 176 15.66 6.13 11.54
CA SER A 176 15.96 6.85 12.78
C SER A 176 15.52 6.08 14.03
N LYS A 177 16.00 6.50 15.20
CA LYS A 177 15.65 5.88 16.49
C LYS A 177 14.19 6.10 16.84
N GLU A 178 13.64 7.25 16.47
CA GLU A 178 12.24 7.63 16.69
C GLU A 178 11.33 6.69 15.89
N GLU A 179 11.64 6.44 14.62
CA GLU A 179 10.90 5.49 13.79
C GLU A 179 10.98 4.06 14.34
N LYS A 180 12.14 3.64 14.86
CA LYS A 180 12.27 2.35 15.54
C LYS A 180 11.32 2.27 16.73
N GLN A 181 11.27 3.32 17.54
CA GLN A 181 10.46 3.37 18.75
C GLN A 181 8.97 3.31 18.40
N GLU A 182 8.52 4.02 17.37
CA GLU A 182 7.15 3.94 16.85
C GLU A 182 6.76 2.51 16.43
N ILE A 183 7.66 1.78 15.74
CA ILE A 183 7.44 0.39 15.34
C ILE A 183 7.31 -0.51 16.57
N VAL A 184 8.21 -0.35 17.55
CA VAL A 184 8.21 -1.14 18.79
C VAL A 184 6.95 -0.89 19.61
N ASP A 185 6.54 0.36 19.77
CA ASP A 185 5.38 0.72 20.58
C ASP A 185 4.07 0.29 19.92
N SER A 186 3.95 0.50 18.60
CA SER A 186 2.80 -0.01 17.83
C SER A 186 2.65 -1.53 17.96
N TYR A 187 3.77 -2.27 17.97
CA TYR A 187 3.76 -3.71 18.17
C TYR A 187 3.32 -4.10 19.59
N LYS A 188 3.87 -3.47 20.63
CA LYS A 188 3.48 -3.70 22.02
C LYS A 188 2.01 -3.41 22.26
N ILE A 189 1.49 -2.32 21.68
CA ILE A 189 0.08 -1.94 21.75
C ILE A 189 -0.79 -3.04 21.14
N ARG A 190 -0.47 -3.51 19.92
CA ARG A 190 -1.20 -4.59 19.26
C ARG A 190 -1.20 -5.89 20.06
N LEU A 191 -0.09 -6.24 20.72
CA LEU A 191 -0.04 -7.40 21.61
C LEU A 191 -1.00 -7.28 22.79
N LYS A 192 -1.12 -6.10 23.40
CA LYS A 192 -2.07 -5.86 24.50
C LYS A 192 -3.50 -6.11 24.05
N TYR A 193 -3.90 -5.63 22.87
CA TYR A 193 -5.26 -5.83 22.36
C TYR A 193 -5.59 -7.29 22.01
N VAL A 194 -4.63 -8.04 21.44
CA VAL A 194 -4.84 -9.46 21.12
C VAL A 194 -5.06 -10.31 22.38
N ILE A 195 -4.46 -9.95 23.50
CA ILE A 195 -4.61 -10.67 24.78
C ILE A 195 -5.97 -10.39 25.44
N ILE A 196 -6.61 -9.26 25.11
CA ILE A 196 -7.86 -8.79 25.75
C ILE A 196 -9.12 -9.22 24.98
N THR A 197 -9.02 -9.57 23.69
CA THR A 197 -10.15 -10.09 22.91
C THR A 197 -10.14 -11.62 22.91
N PRO A 198 -11.11 -12.32 23.53
CA PRO A 198 -11.26 -13.75 23.31
C PRO A 198 -11.56 -14.00 21.83
N SER A 199 -10.80 -14.91 21.24
CA SER A 199 -10.91 -15.36 19.84
C SER A 199 -12.34 -15.77 19.50
N ALA A 200 -13.14 -14.84 18.97
CA ALA A 200 -14.35 -15.18 18.24
C ALA A 200 -13.95 -15.49 16.79
N ALA A 201 -14.38 -16.66 16.32
CA ALA A 201 -14.33 -17.16 14.94
C ALA A 201 -13.03 -17.83 14.47
N PHE A 202 -13.00 -19.15 14.62
CA PHE A 202 -12.64 -20.02 13.49
C PHE A 202 -13.61 -21.20 13.47
N THR A 203 -14.75 -20.99 12.80
CA THR A 203 -15.62 -22.07 12.34
C THR A 203 -15.67 -21.95 10.82
N GLN A 204 -14.94 -22.83 10.14
CA GLN A 204 -15.28 -23.39 8.84
C GLN A 204 -14.84 -24.85 8.86
#